data_AF-A0A084D6E6-F1
#
_entry.id   AF-A0A084D6E6-F1
#
_cell.length_a   1.000
_cell.length_b   1.000
_cell.length_c   1.000
_cell.angle_alpha   90.00
_cell.angle_beta   90.00
_cell.angle_gamma   90.00
#
_symmetry.space_group_name_H-M   'P 1'
#
loop_
_entity.id
_entity.type
_entity.pdbx_description
1 polymer ?
#
loop_
_entity_poly.entity_id
_entity_poly.type
_entity_poly.pdbx_seq_one_letter_code
_entity_poly.pdbx_strand_id
1 'polypeptide(L)'
;MDIDDIANKIFNGFQADVRQKLQAQLSCVKFKQLVATYWKPYTFPVQVAPQQPTITVVVTPTQLAVDVMEVTDDNLHILALAKAKTLATTTPDSSYPVSAPDVTSLSKVRRPGNSAMHIVLPVTVGYPEVTTALRSYVVGKTFSTSIAGQSASVEVLDGTIYPSGGSLAVGLKIKASLPGKLLDTSGWVYLTGQPVVAADGNTLVLDKVTFARQLDNDLVIAGSFVFQDLIRAKVQEALTKALNLPQRKDHALQALSDTVAAKAKGNGYALELANPKVRLNRVVVANSLVVEPQVDTDLVIHTDLKALYTSMQTKH
;
A
#
# COMPACT_ATOMS: atom_id res chain seq x y z
N MET A 1 30.55 5.34 -52.92
CA MET A 1 29.32 4.66 -52.48
C MET A 1 29.60 4.23 -51.05
N ASP A 2 28.92 4.87 -50.11
CA ASP A 2 29.23 4.78 -48.69
C ASP A 2 28.65 3.49 -48.09
N ILE A 3 29.50 2.69 -47.46
CA ILE A 3 29.13 1.38 -46.89
C ILE A 3 28.16 1.58 -45.73
N ASP A 4 28.28 2.69 -45.01
CA ASP A 4 27.39 3.03 -43.89
C ASP A 4 25.97 3.33 -44.40
N ASP A 5 25.83 3.94 -45.57
CA ASP A 5 24.54 4.28 -46.17
C ASP A 5 23.78 3.04 -46.70
N ILE A 6 24.51 2.02 -47.16
CA ILE A 6 23.96 0.71 -47.53
C ILE A 6 23.56 -0.09 -46.28
N ALA A 7 24.43 -0.12 -45.27
CA ALA A 7 24.18 -0.82 -44.02
C ALA A 7 22.94 -0.25 -43.31
N ASN A 8 22.82 1.08 -43.26
CA ASN A 8 21.66 1.78 -42.70
C ASN A 8 20.38 1.49 -43.50
N LYS A 9 20.42 1.45 -44.84
CA LYS A 9 19.26 1.07 -45.66
C LYS A 9 18.80 -0.36 -45.43
N ILE A 10 19.73 -1.32 -45.35
CA ILE A 10 19.42 -2.73 -45.11
C ILE A 10 18.84 -2.90 -43.70
N PHE A 11 19.44 -2.25 -42.70
CA PHE A 11 18.98 -2.31 -41.33
C PHE A 11 17.58 -1.69 -41.15
N ASN A 12 17.35 -0.50 -41.72
CA ASN A 12 16.05 0.16 -41.68
C ASN A 12 14.97 -0.64 -42.44
N GLY A 13 15.33 -1.24 -43.59
CA GLY A 13 14.43 -2.13 -44.34
C GLY A 13 14.06 -3.40 -43.57
N PHE A 14 15.04 -4.01 -42.88
CA PHE A 14 14.81 -5.16 -42.01
C PHE A 14 13.88 -4.79 -40.83
N GLN A 15 14.10 -3.66 -40.18
CA GLN A 15 13.23 -3.18 -39.10
C GLN A 15 11.79 -2.93 -39.57
N ALA A 16 11.60 -2.35 -40.75
CA ALA A 16 10.29 -2.10 -41.32
C ALA A 16 9.53 -3.40 -41.66
N ASP A 17 10.22 -4.39 -42.24
CA ASP A 17 9.64 -5.71 -42.54
C ASP A 17 9.27 -6.48 -41.26
N VAL A 18 10.16 -6.46 -40.25
CA VAL A 18 9.89 -7.05 -38.92
C VAL A 18 8.69 -6.38 -38.27
N ARG A 19 8.58 -5.05 -38.33
CA ARG A 19 7.43 -4.28 -37.82
C ARG A 19 6.12 -4.70 -38.48
N GLN A 20 6.10 -4.72 -39.80
CA GLN A 20 4.90 -5.07 -40.57
C GLN A 20 4.47 -6.52 -40.29
N LYS A 21 5.43 -7.46 -40.20
CA LYS A 21 5.16 -8.85 -39.86
C LYS A 21 4.69 -9.02 -38.42
N LEU A 22 5.29 -8.32 -37.44
CA LEU A 22 4.83 -8.35 -36.06
C LEU A 22 3.41 -7.79 -35.94
N GLN A 23 3.13 -6.64 -36.57
CA GLN A 23 1.79 -6.04 -36.59
C GLN A 23 0.75 -6.97 -37.22
N ALA A 24 1.10 -7.67 -38.30
CA ALA A 24 0.21 -8.62 -38.97
C ALA A 24 -0.03 -9.91 -38.16
N GLN A 25 0.95 -10.36 -37.36
CA GLN A 25 0.85 -11.59 -36.57
C GLN A 25 0.26 -11.38 -35.17
N LEU A 26 0.46 -10.20 -34.58
CA LEU A 26 -0.13 -9.81 -33.30
C LEU A 26 -1.59 -9.38 -33.48
N SER A 27 -2.47 -10.34 -33.77
CA SER A 27 -3.90 -10.05 -33.72
C SER A 27 -4.33 -9.77 -32.27
N CYS A 28 -5.23 -8.80 -32.09
CA CYS A 28 -5.81 -8.47 -30.79
C CYS A 28 -6.40 -9.73 -30.10
N VAL A 29 -6.92 -10.69 -30.89
CA VAL A 29 -7.45 -11.97 -30.38
C VAL A 29 -6.35 -12.87 -29.80
N LYS A 30 -5.26 -13.12 -30.54
CA LYS A 30 -4.15 -13.96 -30.07
C LYS A 30 -3.46 -13.34 -28.86
N PHE A 31 -3.29 -12.03 -28.87
CA PHE A 31 -2.72 -11.31 -27.74
C PHE A 31 -3.63 -11.38 -26.50
N LYS A 32 -4.96 -11.21 -26.65
CA LYS A 32 -5.92 -11.41 -25.55
C LYS A 32 -5.82 -12.81 -24.94
N GLN A 33 -5.70 -13.85 -25.77
CA GLN A 33 -5.53 -15.23 -25.30
C GLN A 33 -4.20 -15.45 -24.56
N LEU A 34 -3.11 -14.86 -25.08
CA LEU A 34 -1.81 -14.90 -24.44
C LEU A 34 -1.86 -14.24 -23.06
N VAL A 35 -2.37 -13.00 -22.97
CA VAL A 35 -2.46 -12.29 -21.68
C VAL A 35 -3.40 -12.99 -20.71
N ALA A 36 -4.53 -13.53 -21.17
CA ALA A 36 -5.45 -14.31 -20.33
C ALA A 36 -4.79 -15.55 -19.69
N THR A 37 -3.76 -16.13 -20.33
CA THR A 37 -2.98 -17.25 -19.77
C THR A 37 -2.20 -16.84 -18.52
N TYR A 38 -1.79 -15.58 -18.45
CA TYR A 38 -1.03 -15.01 -17.33
C TYR A 38 -1.90 -14.15 -16.40
N TRP A 39 -3.09 -13.72 -16.78
CA TRP A 39 -3.98 -12.94 -15.91
C TRP A 39 -4.91 -13.85 -15.08
N LYS A 40 -4.32 -14.60 -14.15
CA LYS A 40 -5.03 -15.58 -13.30
C LYS A 40 -4.95 -15.21 -11.81
N PRO A 41 -5.74 -15.84 -10.93
CA PRO A 41 -5.59 -15.61 -9.49
C PRO A 41 -4.17 -15.87 -9.01
N TYR A 42 -3.65 -14.98 -8.17
CA TYR A 42 -2.33 -15.10 -7.55
C TYR A 42 -2.42 -14.98 -6.05
N THR A 43 -1.69 -15.86 -5.36
CA THR A 43 -1.43 -15.74 -3.93
C THR A 43 0.07 -15.89 -3.71
N PHE A 44 0.68 -14.94 -3.00
CA PHE A 44 2.10 -15.01 -2.69
C PHE A 44 2.43 -14.37 -1.34
N PRO A 45 3.41 -14.92 -0.61
CA PRO A 45 3.92 -14.32 0.61
C PRO A 45 4.84 -13.14 0.29
N VAL A 46 4.76 -12.10 1.12
CA VAL A 46 5.68 -10.95 1.11
C VAL A 46 6.27 -10.82 2.51
N GLN A 47 7.59 -11.00 2.60
CA GLN A 47 8.35 -10.79 3.84
C GLN A 47 8.91 -9.37 3.84
N VAL A 48 8.32 -8.48 4.63
CA VAL A 48 8.76 -7.06 4.67
C VAL A 48 10.05 -6.89 5.47
N ALA A 49 10.22 -7.64 6.57
CA ALA A 49 11.45 -7.65 7.38
C ALA A 49 11.55 -8.96 8.18
N PRO A 50 12.76 -9.47 8.52
CA PRO A 50 12.93 -10.79 9.15
C PRO A 50 12.15 -11.03 10.45
N GLN A 51 11.90 -9.99 11.25
CA GLN A 51 11.17 -10.10 12.53
C GLN A 51 9.67 -9.74 12.42
N GLN A 52 9.15 -9.53 11.21
CA GLN A 52 7.74 -9.19 11.01
C GLN A 52 6.95 -10.40 10.51
N PRO A 53 5.64 -10.47 10.79
CA PRO A 53 4.79 -11.51 10.22
C PRO A 53 4.81 -11.43 8.70
N THR A 54 4.84 -12.59 8.05
CA THR A 54 4.70 -12.69 6.60
C THR A 54 3.32 -12.20 6.18
N ILE A 55 3.26 -11.30 5.21
CA ILE A 55 1.99 -10.81 4.65
C ILE A 55 1.63 -11.72 3.47
N THR A 56 0.41 -12.25 3.45
CA THR A 56 -0.13 -12.94 2.28
C THR A 56 -0.85 -11.92 1.40
N VAL A 57 -0.38 -11.78 0.17
CA VAL A 57 -1.03 -10.96 -0.86
C VAL A 57 -1.86 -11.86 -1.77
N VAL A 58 -3.13 -11.50 -1.94
CA VAL A 58 -4.09 -12.17 -2.81
C VAL A 58 -4.50 -11.20 -3.91
N VAL A 59 -4.45 -11.66 -5.15
CA VAL A 59 -4.88 -10.92 -6.34
C VAL A 59 -5.91 -11.77 -7.06
N THR A 60 -7.14 -11.27 -7.13
CA THR A 60 -8.25 -11.89 -7.84
C THR A 60 -8.58 -11.06 -9.07
N PRO A 61 -8.14 -11.47 -10.27
CA PRO A 61 -8.52 -10.84 -11.52
C PRO A 61 -10.03 -10.67 -11.66
N THR A 62 -10.46 -9.51 -12.14
CA THR A 62 -11.87 -9.24 -12.44
C THR A 62 -12.10 -8.84 -13.89
N GLN A 63 -11.13 -8.16 -14.51
CA GLN A 63 -11.28 -7.66 -15.87
C GLN A 63 -9.93 -7.62 -16.60
N LEU A 64 -9.95 -7.85 -17.91
CA LEU A 64 -8.83 -7.59 -18.82
C LEU A 64 -9.35 -7.00 -20.13
N ALA A 65 -8.80 -5.87 -20.57
CA ALA A 65 -9.06 -5.27 -21.87
C ALA A 65 -7.74 -4.85 -22.54
N VAL A 66 -7.71 -4.92 -23.87
CA VAL A 66 -6.56 -4.51 -24.70
C VAL A 66 -7.12 -3.66 -25.83
N ASP A 67 -6.57 -2.45 -26.01
CA ASP A 67 -7.09 -1.46 -26.98
C ASP A 67 -6.15 -1.30 -28.18
N VAL A 68 -4.97 -0.73 -27.96
CA VAL A 68 -4.02 -0.37 -29.02
C VAL A 68 -2.71 -1.11 -28.85
N MET A 69 -2.17 -1.59 -29.97
CA MET A 69 -0.83 -2.13 -30.06
C MET A 69 -0.09 -1.39 -31.17
N GLU A 70 1.00 -0.73 -30.81
CA GLU A 70 1.82 0.08 -31.71
C GLU A 70 3.25 -0.41 -31.66
N VAL A 71 3.83 -0.69 -32.82
CA VAL A 71 5.24 -1.05 -32.94
C VAL A 71 5.97 0.20 -33.43
N THR A 72 6.85 0.74 -32.60
CA THR A 72 7.76 1.86 -32.92
C THR A 72 9.12 1.32 -33.36
N ASP A 73 10.06 2.22 -33.66
CA ASP A 73 11.41 1.85 -34.09
C ASP A 73 12.14 1.00 -33.04
N ASP A 74 11.96 1.32 -31.75
CA ASP A 74 12.66 0.66 -30.64
C ASP A 74 11.76 -0.19 -29.72
N ASN A 75 10.43 0.02 -29.75
CA ASN A 75 9.54 -0.52 -28.73
C ASN A 75 8.20 -1.04 -29.28
N LEU A 76 7.68 -2.11 -28.67
CA LEU A 76 6.29 -2.52 -28.78
C LEU A 76 5.47 -1.87 -27.65
N HIS A 77 4.60 -0.92 -27.99
CA HIS A 77 3.67 -0.30 -27.06
C HIS A 77 2.34 -1.04 -27.08
N ILE A 78 1.92 -1.52 -25.92
CA ILE A 78 0.61 -2.15 -25.74
C ILE A 78 -0.16 -1.36 -24.69
N LEU A 79 -1.36 -0.92 -25.05
CA LEU A 79 -2.30 -0.35 -24.10
C LEU A 79 -3.29 -1.42 -23.65
N ALA A 80 -3.15 -1.84 -22.40
CA ALA A 80 -4.05 -2.79 -21.75
C ALA A 80 -4.58 -2.23 -20.42
N LEU A 81 -5.80 -2.63 -20.07
CA LEU A 81 -6.42 -2.38 -18.78
C LEU A 81 -6.63 -3.72 -18.08
N ALA A 82 -6.00 -3.90 -16.93
CA ALA A 82 -6.21 -5.04 -16.07
C ALA A 82 -6.83 -4.56 -14.75
N LYS A 83 -7.92 -5.19 -14.30
CA LYS A 83 -8.51 -4.94 -12.98
C LYS A 83 -8.50 -6.20 -12.15
N ALA A 84 -8.19 -6.04 -10.88
CA ALA A 84 -8.23 -7.09 -9.88
C ALA A 84 -8.78 -6.54 -8.57
N LYS A 85 -9.38 -7.44 -7.77
CA LYS A 85 -9.53 -7.24 -6.33
C LYS A 85 -8.25 -7.73 -5.66
N THR A 86 -7.78 -6.98 -4.68
CA THR A 86 -6.56 -7.28 -3.94
C THR A 86 -6.86 -7.35 -2.44
N LEU A 87 -6.09 -8.16 -1.72
CA LEU A 87 -6.13 -8.23 -0.27
C LEU A 87 -4.72 -8.55 0.25
N ALA A 88 -4.30 -7.85 1.30
CA ALA A 88 -3.12 -8.18 2.08
C ALA A 88 -3.53 -8.48 3.53
N THR A 89 -3.11 -9.64 4.04
CA THR A 89 -3.43 -10.07 5.41
C THR A 89 -2.28 -10.84 6.04
N THR A 90 -2.14 -10.72 7.36
CA THR A 90 -1.22 -11.55 8.17
C THR A 90 -1.88 -12.84 8.66
N THR A 91 -3.19 -13.00 8.46
CA THR A 91 -3.97 -14.18 8.83
C THR A 91 -4.60 -14.79 7.58
N PRO A 92 -3.87 -15.62 6.83
CA PRO A 92 -4.41 -16.19 5.60
C PRO A 92 -5.53 -17.19 5.86
N ASP A 93 -6.61 -17.09 5.08
CA ASP A 93 -7.68 -18.10 5.03
C ASP A 93 -7.57 -18.90 3.72
N SER A 94 -7.89 -20.20 3.75
CA SER A 94 -7.85 -21.07 2.57
C SER A 94 -9.00 -20.81 1.58
N SER A 95 -9.97 -19.97 1.94
CA SER A 95 -11.20 -19.69 1.17
C SER A 95 -11.06 -18.68 0.03
N TYR A 96 -9.85 -18.25 -0.34
CA TYR A 96 -9.68 -17.18 -1.32
C TYR A 96 -10.29 -17.49 -2.69
N PRO A 97 -11.06 -16.55 -3.28
CA PRO A 97 -11.83 -16.81 -4.48
C PRO A 97 -10.92 -17.09 -5.69
N VAL A 98 -11.23 -18.20 -6.36
CA VAL A 98 -10.50 -18.74 -7.54
C VAL A 98 -11.14 -18.29 -8.86
N SER A 99 -12.08 -17.34 -8.84
CA SER A 99 -12.81 -16.96 -10.06
C SER A 99 -11.83 -16.52 -11.15
N ALA A 100 -11.93 -17.16 -12.32
CA ALA A 100 -11.29 -16.69 -13.53
C ALA A 100 -11.81 -15.27 -13.87
N PRO A 101 -10.98 -14.40 -14.47
CA PRO A 101 -11.41 -13.07 -14.88
C PRO A 101 -12.54 -13.17 -15.91
N ASP A 102 -13.46 -12.21 -15.89
CA ASP A 102 -14.33 -11.99 -17.04
C ASP A 102 -13.48 -11.35 -18.15
N VAL A 103 -13.21 -12.12 -19.21
CA VAL A 103 -12.46 -11.68 -20.39
C VAL A 103 -13.46 -11.17 -21.44
N THR A 104 -14.26 -10.17 -21.07
CA THR A 104 -15.11 -9.47 -22.04
C THR A 104 -14.33 -8.38 -22.78
N SER A 105 -14.63 -8.23 -24.07
CA SER A 105 -14.13 -7.14 -24.90
C SER A 105 -14.71 -5.82 -24.41
N LEU A 106 -14.05 -5.17 -23.46
CA LEU A 106 -14.49 -3.86 -22.96
C LEU A 106 -13.85 -2.74 -23.78
N SER A 107 -14.69 -1.76 -24.08
CA SER A 107 -14.50 -0.60 -24.95
C SER A 107 -13.20 0.14 -24.71
N LYS A 108 -12.72 0.83 -25.78
CA LYS A 108 -11.55 1.71 -25.84
C LYS A 108 -11.04 2.18 -24.48
N VAL A 109 -9.83 1.77 -24.14
CA VAL A 109 -9.17 2.13 -22.88
C VAL A 109 -8.67 3.56 -23.05
N ARG A 110 -9.35 4.52 -22.43
CA ARG A 110 -8.82 5.90 -22.36
C ARG A 110 -7.63 5.90 -21.41
N ARG A 111 -6.44 6.24 -21.92
CA ARG A 111 -5.20 6.42 -21.14
C ARG A 111 -5.49 7.32 -19.93
N PRO A 112 -5.48 6.82 -18.68
CA PRO A 112 -5.62 7.67 -17.51
C PRO A 112 -4.24 8.24 -17.17
N GLY A 113 -4.02 9.53 -17.48
CA GLY A 113 -2.88 10.29 -16.97
C GLY A 113 -1.48 9.71 -17.26
N ASN A 114 -0.53 10.03 -16.35
CA ASN A 114 0.91 9.85 -16.54
C ASN A 114 1.47 8.57 -15.88
N SER A 115 0.62 7.66 -15.39
CA SER A 115 1.03 6.37 -14.79
C SER A 115 0.07 5.28 -15.24
N ALA A 116 0.61 4.16 -15.73
CA ALA A 116 -0.20 3.13 -16.38
C ALA A 116 -0.86 2.17 -15.38
N MET A 117 -0.34 2.02 -14.16
CA MET A 117 -0.87 1.08 -13.16
C MET A 117 -1.12 1.74 -11.79
N HIS A 118 -2.35 1.54 -11.30
CA HIS A 118 -2.80 1.95 -9.96
C HIS A 118 -3.20 0.71 -9.16
N ILE A 119 -2.39 0.32 -8.17
CA ILE A 119 -2.68 -0.81 -7.29
C ILE A 119 -3.10 -0.27 -5.94
N VAL A 120 -4.36 -0.46 -5.56
CA VAL A 120 -4.78 -0.29 -4.16
C VAL A 120 -4.63 -1.65 -3.47
N LEU A 121 -4.00 -1.71 -2.31
CA LEU A 121 -3.79 -2.96 -1.56
C LEU A 121 -4.38 -2.83 -0.16
N PRO A 122 -5.61 -3.29 0.10
CA PRO A 122 -6.19 -3.28 1.44
C PRO A 122 -5.40 -4.19 2.38
N VAL A 123 -4.75 -3.60 3.38
CA VAL A 123 -4.02 -4.27 4.44
C VAL A 123 -4.90 -4.31 5.69
N THR A 124 -5.22 -5.51 6.14
CA THR A 124 -6.00 -5.70 7.36
C THR A 124 -5.09 -5.93 8.57
N VAL A 125 -5.25 -5.14 9.64
CA VAL A 125 -4.49 -5.26 10.89
C VAL A 125 -5.45 -5.40 12.07
N GLY A 126 -5.24 -6.40 12.92
CA GLY A 126 -6.03 -6.59 14.13
C GLY A 126 -5.74 -5.52 15.19
N TYR A 127 -6.75 -5.19 16.01
CA TYR A 127 -6.58 -4.27 17.13
C TYR A 127 -5.57 -4.72 18.21
N PRO A 128 -5.38 -6.02 18.50
CA PRO A 128 -4.31 -6.46 19.40
C PRO A 128 -2.91 -6.05 18.93
N GLU A 129 -2.65 -6.13 17.62
CA GLU A 129 -1.37 -5.74 17.01
C GLU A 129 -1.18 -4.23 17.09
N VAL A 130 -2.21 -3.45 16.75
CA VAL A 130 -2.15 -1.97 16.87
C VAL A 130 -2.01 -1.55 18.34
N THR A 131 -2.66 -2.26 19.27
CA THR A 131 -2.52 -2.04 20.73
C THR A 131 -1.11 -2.33 21.19
N THR A 132 -0.52 -3.43 20.74
CA THR A 132 0.87 -3.79 21.07
C THR A 132 1.83 -2.73 20.56
N ALA A 133 1.65 -2.26 19.32
CA ALA A 133 2.44 -1.18 18.76
C ALA A 133 2.27 0.11 19.58
N LEU A 134 1.05 0.55 19.86
CA LEU A 134 0.76 1.70 20.70
C LEU A 134 1.50 1.61 22.04
N ARG A 135 1.34 0.49 22.76
CA ARG A 135 1.95 0.24 24.07
C ARG A 135 3.46 0.41 24.03
N SER A 136 4.12 -0.15 23.01
CA SER A 136 5.58 -0.02 22.83
C SER A 136 6.06 1.44 22.72
N TYR A 137 5.18 2.36 22.28
CA TYR A 137 5.49 3.78 22.14
C TYR A 137 5.09 4.64 23.32
N VAL A 138 4.16 4.23 24.19
CA VAL A 138 3.61 5.11 25.24
C VAL A 138 3.80 4.59 26.65
N VAL A 139 3.74 3.27 26.87
CA VAL A 139 3.80 2.68 28.22
C VAL A 139 5.17 2.88 28.85
N GLY A 140 5.19 3.24 30.14
CA GLY A 140 6.39 3.53 30.92
C GLY A 140 7.00 4.92 30.63
N LYS A 141 6.40 5.71 29.72
CA LYS A 141 6.88 7.06 29.43
C LYS A 141 6.22 8.06 30.37
N THR A 142 7.02 9.01 30.84
CA THR A 142 6.57 10.17 31.60
C THR A 142 6.65 11.42 30.72
N PHE A 143 5.58 12.19 30.71
CA PHE A 143 5.50 13.47 30.00
C PHE A 143 5.35 14.61 31.00
N SER A 144 6.28 15.55 30.98
CA SER A 144 6.26 16.71 31.88
C SER A 144 5.71 17.94 31.18
N THR A 145 5.00 18.78 31.93
CA THR A 145 4.51 20.10 31.49
C THR A 145 4.54 21.08 32.66
N SER A 146 4.17 22.34 32.41
CA SER A 146 3.95 23.33 33.46
C SER A 146 2.49 23.77 33.49
N ILE A 147 1.91 23.84 34.69
CA ILE A 147 0.58 24.39 34.96
C ILE A 147 0.79 25.59 35.88
N ALA A 148 0.42 26.79 35.42
CA ALA A 148 0.60 28.03 36.16
C ALA A 148 2.04 28.25 36.69
N GLY A 149 3.06 27.87 35.92
CA GLY A 149 4.47 28.01 36.29
C GLY A 149 5.01 26.91 37.22
N GLN A 150 4.18 25.93 37.60
CA GLN A 150 4.58 24.81 38.44
C GLN A 150 4.65 23.51 37.63
N SER A 151 5.59 22.63 37.98
CA SER A 151 5.79 21.36 37.27
C SER A 151 4.63 20.40 37.47
N ALA A 152 4.21 19.74 36.39
CA ALA A 152 3.27 18.64 36.39
C ALA A 152 3.79 17.52 35.49
N SER A 153 3.44 16.27 35.78
CA SER A 153 3.87 15.13 34.98
C SER A 153 2.80 14.06 34.86
N VAL A 154 2.78 13.35 33.74
CA VAL A 154 1.89 12.22 33.47
C VAL A 154 2.70 11.02 33.03
N GLU A 155 2.63 9.95 33.80
CA GLU A 155 3.13 8.63 33.44
C GLU A 155 2.02 7.80 32.80
N VAL A 156 2.33 7.12 31.70
CA VAL A 156 1.40 6.17 31.06
C VAL A 156 1.71 4.75 31.53
N LEU A 157 0.74 4.15 32.19
CA LEU A 157 0.85 2.82 32.80
C LEU A 157 0.37 1.70 31.86
N ASP A 158 -0.63 2.00 31.02
CA ASP A 158 -1.18 1.06 30.04
C ASP A 158 -1.83 1.83 28.88
N GLY A 159 -2.08 1.14 27.77
CA GLY A 159 -2.79 1.67 26.61
C GLY A 159 -3.58 0.59 25.88
N THR A 160 -4.73 0.98 25.32
CA THR A 160 -5.60 0.12 24.49
C THR A 160 -6.13 0.92 23.31
N ILE A 161 -6.37 0.25 22.18
CA ILE A 161 -7.03 0.84 21.02
C ILE A 161 -8.06 -0.12 20.44
N TYR A 162 -9.26 0.39 20.17
CA TYR A 162 -10.39 -0.42 19.71
C TYR A 162 -11.33 0.40 18.81
N PRO A 163 -12.17 -0.25 17.98
CA PRO A 163 -13.13 0.45 17.14
C PRO A 163 -14.27 1.02 17.98
N SER A 164 -14.74 2.21 17.62
CA SER A 164 -15.89 2.87 18.24
C SER A 164 -16.66 3.66 17.20
N GLY A 165 -17.76 3.09 16.69
CA GLY A 165 -18.68 3.81 15.78
C GLY A 165 -18.02 4.39 14.51
N GLY A 166 -17.07 3.69 13.90
CA GLY A 166 -16.30 4.18 12.74
C GLY A 166 -15.11 5.08 13.09
N SER A 167 -14.86 5.33 14.38
CA SER A 167 -13.69 6.02 14.93
C SER A 167 -12.81 5.06 15.72
N LEU A 168 -11.58 5.46 15.98
CA LEU A 168 -10.70 4.76 16.93
C LEU A 168 -10.91 5.34 18.32
N ALA A 169 -11.15 4.47 19.30
CA ALA A 169 -11.06 4.82 20.70
C ALA A 169 -9.70 4.37 21.23
N VAL A 170 -8.97 5.30 21.82
CA VAL A 170 -7.68 5.08 22.47
C VAL A 170 -7.85 5.33 23.96
N GLY A 171 -7.73 4.28 24.76
CA GLY A 171 -7.71 4.39 26.21
C GLY A 171 -6.28 4.36 26.72
N LEU A 172 -5.88 5.31 27.55
CA LEU A 172 -4.60 5.29 28.25
C LEU A 172 -4.85 5.29 29.75
N LYS A 173 -4.21 4.35 30.46
CA LYS A 173 -4.18 4.37 31.92
C LYS A 173 -3.01 5.26 32.33
N ILE A 174 -3.29 6.29 33.12
CA ILE A 174 -2.29 7.28 33.51
C ILE A 174 -2.17 7.41 35.02
N LYS A 175 -1.01 7.91 35.44
CA LYS A 175 -0.76 8.45 36.77
C LYS A 175 -0.23 9.88 36.59
N ALA A 176 -0.97 10.85 37.09
CA ALA A 176 -0.59 12.25 37.02
C ALA A 176 -0.11 12.75 38.38
N SER A 177 1.03 13.44 38.38
CA SER A 177 1.50 14.23 39.50
C SER A 177 1.28 15.70 39.21
N LEU A 178 0.49 16.35 40.07
CA LEU A 178 0.03 17.71 39.89
C LEU A 178 0.66 18.66 40.91
N PRO A 179 0.69 19.99 40.62
CA PRO A 179 1.18 20.95 41.58
C PRO A 179 0.47 20.82 42.93
N GLY A 180 1.26 20.82 44.01
CA GLY A 180 0.75 20.70 45.37
C GLY A 180 0.58 19.27 45.91
N LYS A 181 0.84 18.21 45.12
CA LYS A 181 0.78 16.76 45.48
C LYS A 181 -0.55 16.21 46.01
N LEU A 182 -1.42 17.05 46.57
CA LEU A 182 -2.77 16.72 47.03
C LEU A 182 -3.74 16.42 45.88
N LEU A 183 -3.33 16.69 44.64
CA LEU A 183 -4.10 16.53 43.42
C LEU A 183 -3.55 15.41 42.52
N ASP A 184 -2.60 14.61 43.01
CA ASP A 184 -2.13 13.44 42.28
C ASP A 184 -3.31 12.50 42.02
N THR A 185 -3.44 12.04 40.77
CA THR A 185 -4.62 11.29 40.31
C THR A 185 -4.19 10.13 39.42
N SER A 186 -5.00 9.09 39.40
CA SER A 186 -4.84 7.97 38.48
C SER A 186 -6.17 7.64 37.80
N GLY A 187 -6.09 7.10 36.59
CA GLY A 187 -7.32 6.72 35.90
C GLY A 187 -7.14 6.48 34.43
N TRP A 188 -8.28 6.35 33.75
CA TRP A 188 -8.33 6.19 32.31
C TRP A 188 -8.67 7.51 31.63
N VAL A 189 -7.89 7.84 30.62
CA VAL A 189 -8.20 8.90 29.68
C VAL A 189 -8.51 8.27 28.33
N TYR A 190 -9.60 8.69 27.72
CA TYR A 190 -10.08 8.15 26.46
C TYR A 190 -10.07 9.24 25.40
N LEU A 191 -9.54 8.90 24.24
CA LEU A 191 -9.49 9.77 23.08
C LEU A 191 -10.17 9.03 21.93
N THR A 192 -11.24 9.61 21.40
CA THR A 192 -11.93 9.08 20.22
C THR A 192 -11.65 9.97 19.02
N GLY A 193 -11.33 9.39 17.87
CA GLY A 193 -11.06 10.16 16.66
C GLY A 193 -11.16 9.34 15.39
N GLN A 194 -11.51 9.99 14.30
CA GLN A 194 -11.58 9.35 12.99
C GLN A 194 -10.16 9.28 12.39
N PRO A 195 -9.59 8.09 12.13
CA PRO A 195 -8.32 8.02 11.43
C PRO A 195 -8.50 8.46 9.99
N VAL A 196 -7.68 9.42 9.56
CA VAL A 196 -7.66 9.92 8.18
C VAL A 196 -6.23 9.98 7.66
N VAL A 197 -6.10 9.92 6.34
CA VAL A 197 -4.82 10.13 5.65
C VAL A 197 -4.60 11.63 5.52
N ALA A 198 -3.46 12.12 5.96
CA ALA A 198 -3.09 13.53 5.80
C ALA A 198 -2.87 13.89 4.33
N ALA A 199 -2.86 15.19 4.02
CA ALA A 199 -2.70 15.70 2.65
C ALA A 199 -1.36 15.29 1.99
N ASP A 200 -0.35 14.94 2.78
CA ASP A 200 0.93 14.43 2.30
C ASP A 200 0.84 13.00 1.69
N GLY A 201 -0.30 12.33 1.87
CA GLY A 201 -0.54 10.97 1.42
C GLY A 201 0.35 9.93 2.10
N ASN A 202 1.03 10.25 3.20
CA ASN A 202 1.99 9.37 3.87
C ASN A 202 1.76 9.27 5.38
N THR A 203 1.01 10.20 5.96
CA THR A 203 0.79 10.27 7.41
C THR A 203 -0.65 9.88 7.75
N LEU A 204 -0.81 9.07 8.80
CA LEU A 204 -2.10 8.86 9.44
C LEU A 204 -2.28 9.87 10.58
N VAL A 205 -3.41 10.57 10.59
CA VAL A 205 -3.79 11.47 11.68
C VAL A 205 -5.15 11.09 12.25
N LEU A 206 -5.41 11.42 13.51
CA LEU A 206 -6.75 11.34 14.08
C LEU A 206 -7.43 12.70 13.89
N ASP A 207 -8.49 12.72 13.11
CA ASP A 207 -9.36 13.89 12.92
C ASP A 207 -10.58 13.83 13.87
N LYS A 208 -11.23 14.97 14.08
CA LYS A 208 -12.44 15.13 14.94
C LYS A 208 -12.27 14.54 16.33
N VAL A 209 -11.10 14.76 16.91
CA VAL A 209 -10.71 14.17 18.18
C VAL A 209 -11.58 14.71 19.32
N THR A 210 -12.30 13.79 19.97
CA THR A 210 -13.05 14.03 21.19
C THR A 210 -12.33 13.37 22.37
N PHE A 211 -12.42 14.00 23.54
CA PHE A 211 -11.72 13.55 24.74
C PHE A 211 -12.74 13.28 25.86
N ALA A 212 -12.64 12.09 26.45
CA ALA A 212 -13.43 11.66 27.60
C ALA A 212 -12.49 11.19 28.72
N ARG A 213 -12.93 11.31 29.98
CA ARG A 213 -12.11 11.02 31.15
C ARG A 213 -12.90 10.22 32.16
N GLN A 214 -12.22 9.29 32.83
CA GLN A 214 -12.71 8.61 34.02
C GLN A 214 -11.57 8.57 35.03
N LEU A 215 -11.55 9.56 35.94
CA LEU A 215 -10.51 9.76 36.95
C LEU A 215 -11.04 9.42 38.35
N ASP A 216 -10.14 9.16 39.29
CA ASP A 216 -10.46 8.87 40.70
C ASP A 216 -10.87 10.12 41.52
N ASN A 217 -10.62 11.34 41.02
CA ASN A 217 -10.94 12.59 41.71
C ASN A 217 -11.63 13.62 40.79
N ASP A 218 -12.91 13.90 41.07
CA ASP A 218 -13.77 14.83 40.31
C ASP A 218 -13.30 16.30 40.40
N LEU A 219 -12.49 16.68 41.40
CA LEU A 219 -11.97 18.05 41.55
C LEU A 219 -10.81 18.36 40.57
N VAL A 220 -10.29 17.35 39.86
CA VAL A 220 -9.14 17.45 38.92
C VAL A 220 -9.58 17.72 37.47
N ILE A 221 -10.88 17.91 37.23
CA ILE A 221 -11.47 18.13 35.90
C ILE A 221 -10.94 19.40 35.21
N ALA A 222 -10.52 20.43 35.96
CA ALA A 222 -9.99 21.69 35.42
C ALA A 222 -8.52 21.60 34.97
N GLY A 223 -7.66 20.85 35.68
CA GLY A 223 -6.23 20.72 35.35
C GLY A 223 -5.95 19.80 34.15
N SER A 224 -6.88 18.90 33.84
CA SER A 224 -6.68 17.86 32.81
C SER A 224 -6.91 18.32 31.36
N PHE A 225 -7.38 19.55 31.14
CA PHE A 225 -7.45 20.15 29.79
C PHE A 225 -6.04 20.36 29.20
N VAL A 226 -5.07 20.71 30.05
CA VAL A 226 -3.66 20.95 29.65
C VAL A 226 -3.00 19.67 29.11
N PHE A 227 -3.43 18.50 29.58
CA PHE A 227 -2.88 17.23 29.11
C PHE A 227 -3.56 16.70 27.86
N GLN A 228 -4.73 17.22 27.49
CA GLN A 228 -5.44 16.75 26.31
C GLN A 228 -4.58 16.91 25.06
N ASP A 229 -3.97 18.07 24.88
CA ASP A 229 -3.15 18.36 23.70
C ASP A 229 -1.85 17.56 23.70
N LEU A 230 -1.25 17.37 24.87
CA LEU A 230 -0.05 16.54 25.04
C LEU A 230 -0.35 15.07 24.73
N ILE A 231 -1.41 14.51 25.30
CA ILE A 231 -1.84 13.13 25.07
C ILE A 231 -2.21 12.95 23.59
N ARG A 232 -2.99 13.86 23.01
CA ARG A 232 -3.34 13.85 21.58
C ARG A 232 -2.09 13.83 20.72
N ALA A 233 -1.15 14.75 20.95
CA ALA A 233 0.08 14.83 20.19
C ALA A 233 0.91 13.54 20.31
N LYS A 234 1.00 12.94 21.51
CA LYS A 234 1.75 11.70 21.73
C LYS A 234 1.07 10.47 21.16
N VAL A 235 -0.26 10.38 21.23
CA VAL A 235 -1.03 9.32 20.56
C VAL A 235 -0.88 9.45 19.05
N GLN A 236 -0.96 10.65 18.50
CA GLN A 236 -0.77 10.88 17.07
C GLN A 236 0.67 10.58 16.63
N GLU A 237 1.67 10.97 17.42
CA GLU A 237 3.07 10.61 17.18
C GLU A 237 3.26 9.08 17.22
N ALA A 238 2.67 8.40 18.20
CA ALA A 238 2.75 6.94 18.35
C ALA A 238 2.05 6.22 17.20
N LEU A 239 0.86 6.67 16.78
CA LEU A 239 0.15 6.11 15.63
C LEU A 239 0.93 6.35 14.34
N THR A 240 1.48 7.55 14.15
CA THR A 240 2.36 7.87 13.01
C THR A 240 3.58 6.96 12.99
N LYS A 241 4.18 6.67 14.15
CA LYS A 241 5.36 5.80 14.26
C LYS A 241 5.03 4.31 14.12
N ALA A 242 3.92 3.84 14.69
CA ALA A 242 3.42 2.48 14.52
C ALA A 242 3.08 2.20 13.05
N LEU A 243 2.57 3.22 12.37
CA LEU A 243 2.24 3.23 10.96
C LEU A 243 3.32 3.91 10.14
N ASN A 244 4.58 4.02 10.61
CA ASN A 244 5.62 4.79 9.92
C ASN A 244 5.93 4.13 8.58
N LEU A 245 5.24 4.60 7.56
CA LEU A 245 5.33 4.08 6.21
C LEU A 245 6.68 4.37 5.58
N PRO A 246 7.36 5.53 5.69
CA PRO A 246 8.56 5.82 4.90
C PRO A 246 9.60 4.69 4.87
N GLN A 247 10.08 4.21 6.02
CA GLN A 247 11.05 3.09 6.05
C GLN A 247 10.44 1.77 5.58
N ARG A 248 9.19 1.49 6.00
CA ARG A 248 8.50 0.25 5.62
C ARG A 248 8.06 0.25 4.14
N LYS A 249 7.90 1.42 3.54
CA LYS A 249 7.45 1.69 2.19
C LYS A 249 8.56 1.34 1.23
N ASP A 250 9.78 1.79 1.49
CA ASP A 250 10.91 1.49 0.61
C ASP A 250 11.23 -0.01 0.66
N HIS A 251 11.21 -0.62 1.85
CA HIS A 251 11.37 -2.08 1.99
C HIS A 251 10.22 -2.87 1.34
N ALA A 252 8.97 -2.45 1.52
CA ALA A 252 7.82 -3.11 0.91
C ALA A 252 7.79 -2.94 -0.62
N LEU A 253 8.18 -1.76 -1.12
CA LEU A 253 8.33 -1.50 -2.55
C LEU A 253 9.45 -2.33 -3.16
N GLN A 254 10.58 -2.42 -2.46
CA GLN A 254 11.69 -3.27 -2.90
C GLN A 254 11.26 -4.74 -2.91
N ALA A 255 10.67 -5.24 -1.82
CA ALA A 255 10.19 -6.62 -1.75
C ALA A 255 9.14 -6.94 -2.81
N LEU A 256 8.23 -5.99 -3.10
CA LEU A 256 7.26 -6.12 -4.19
C LEU A 256 7.95 -6.17 -5.56
N SER A 257 8.90 -5.26 -5.81
CA SER A 257 9.65 -5.18 -7.06
C SER A 257 10.49 -6.45 -7.29
N ASP A 258 11.17 -6.94 -6.25
CA ASP A 258 11.94 -8.19 -6.27
C ASP A 258 11.04 -9.39 -6.55
N THR A 259 9.86 -9.43 -5.93
CA THR A 259 8.88 -10.52 -6.16
C THR A 259 8.37 -10.51 -7.60
N VAL A 260 8.08 -9.33 -8.16
CA VAL A 260 7.67 -9.17 -9.56
C VAL A 260 8.80 -9.61 -10.52
N ALA A 261 10.02 -9.14 -10.28
CA ALA A 261 11.19 -9.51 -11.09
C ALA A 261 11.48 -11.02 -11.02
N ALA A 262 11.40 -11.62 -9.82
CA ALA A 262 11.63 -13.04 -9.62
C ALA A 262 10.60 -13.93 -10.35
N LYS A 263 9.33 -13.50 -10.43
CA LYS A 263 8.29 -14.22 -11.19
C LYS A 263 8.54 -14.25 -12.69
N ALA A 264 9.28 -13.27 -13.24
CA ALA A 264 9.63 -13.21 -14.65
C ALA A 264 10.85 -14.09 -15.01
N LYS A 265 11.75 -14.31 -14.05
CA LYS A 265 13.02 -15.00 -14.26
C LYS A 265 12.83 -16.41 -14.81
N GLY A 266 13.45 -16.70 -15.95
CA GLY A 266 13.39 -18.01 -16.63
C GLY A 266 12.33 -18.14 -17.73
N ASN A 267 11.50 -17.12 -17.97
CA ASN A 267 10.43 -17.17 -18.98
C ASN A 267 10.75 -16.43 -20.29
N GLY A 268 12.01 -16.04 -20.53
CA GLY A 268 12.42 -15.32 -21.76
C GLY A 268 12.05 -13.83 -21.80
N TYR A 269 11.58 -13.28 -20.68
CA TYR A 269 11.32 -11.85 -20.48
C TYR A 269 11.67 -11.45 -19.04
N ALA A 270 11.91 -10.17 -18.80
CA ALA A 270 12.02 -9.59 -17.47
C ALA A 270 10.86 -8.60 -17.24
N LEU A 271 10.37 -8.54 -16.00
CA LEU A 271 9.35 -7.59 -15.57
C LEU A 271 9.98 -6.59 -14.62
N GLU A 272 9.62 -5.33 -14.78
CA GLU A 272 10.06 -4.24 -13.92
C GLU A 272 8.86 -3.36 -13.54
N LEU A 273 8.80 -2.97 -12.27
CA LEU A 273 7.96 -1.86 -11.82
C LEU A 273 8.78 -0.57 -11.90
N ALA A 274 8.54 0.25 -12.91
CA ALA A 274 9.26 1.48 -13.14
C ALA A 274 8.70 2.62 -12.27
N ASN A 275 9.59 3.35 -11.62
CA ASN A 275 9.30 4.52 -10.78
C ASN A 275 8.13 4.32 -9.78
N PRO A 276 8.11 3.23 -9.00
CA PRO A 276 6.97 2.93 -8.14
C PRO A 276 6.86 3.97 -7.02
N LYS A 277 5.69 4.58 -6.91
CA LYS A 277 5.34 5.55 -5.87
C LYS A 277 4.28 4.93 -4.98
N VAL A 278 4.46 5.04 -3.67
CA VAL A 278 3.45 4.61 -2.69
C VAL A 278 2.91 5.80 -1.93
N ARG A 279 1.59 5.78 -1.73
CA ARG A 279 0.87 6.68 -0.83
C ARG A 279 -0.18 5.90 -0.07
N LEU A 280 -0.63 6.40 1.07
CA LEU A 280 -1.89 6.01 1.66
C LEU A 280 -3.04 6.59 0.86
N ASN A 281 -4.02 5.74 0.55
CA ASN A 281 -5.25 6.16 -0.08
C ASN A 281 -6.33 6.47 0.97
N ARG A 282 -6.63 5.51 1.84
CA ARG A 282 -7.58 5.68 2.95
C ARG A 282 -7.30 4.73 4.09
N VAL A 283 -7.95 4.97 5.21
CA VAL A 283 -8.02 4.07 6.37
C VAL A 283 -9.47 3.90 6.78
N VAL A 284 -9.86 2.67 7.11
CA VAL A 284 -11.21 2.29 7.49
C VAL A 284 -11.18 1.57 8.82
N VAL A 285 -12.03 2.02 9.74
CA VAL A 285 -12.26 1.39 11.04
C VAL A 285 -13.42 0.42 10.90
N ALA A 286 -13.13 -0.88 11.05
CA ALA A 286 -14.12 -1.95 11.09
C ALA A 286 -13.81 -2.89 12.27
N ASN A 287 -14.15 -4.18 12.16
CA ASN A 287 -13.74 -5.23 13.11
C ASN A 287 -12.20 -5.36 13.21
N SER A 288 -11.50 -4.85 12.20
CA SER A 288 -10.07 -4.66 12.11
C SER A 288 -9.78 -3.26 11.55
N LEU A 289 -8.55 -2.79 11.71
CA LEU A 289 -8.09 -1.58 11.05
C LEU A 289 -7.68 -1.94 9.62
N VAL A 290 -8.36 -1.37 8.62
CA VAL A 290 -8.00 -1.57 7.22
C VAL A 290 -7.26 -0.33 6.73
N VAL A 291 -6.03 -0.50 6.30
CA VAL A 291 -5.20 0.54 5.69
C VAL A 291 -5.09 0.25 4.20
N GLU A 292 -5.32 1.23 3.34
CA GLU A 292 -5.22 1.05 1.89
C GLU A 292 -4.05 1.84 1.32
N PRO A 293 -2.82 1.30 1.34
CA PRO A 293 -1.77 1.80 0.48
C PRO A 293 -2.17 1.69 -1.00
N GLN A 294 -1.75 2.69 -1.75
CA GLN A 294 -1.82 2.74 -3.20
C GLN A 294 -0.39 2.81 -3.76
N VAL A 295 -0.09 1.92 -4.70
CA VAL A 295 1.12 1.92 -5.52
C VAL A 295 0.75 2.47 -6.91
N ASP A 296 1.42 3.53 -7.33
CA ASP A 296 1.35 4.11 -8.67
C ASP A 296 2.68 3.82 -9.37
N THR A 297 2.65 3.11 -10.50
CA THR A 297 3.86 2.66 -11.21
C THR A 297 3.56 2.35 -12.66
N ASP A 298 4.61 2.16 -13.46
CA ASP A 298 4.51 1.59 -14.80
C ASP A 298 5.05 0.16 -14.80
N LEU A 299 4.39 -0.77 -15.49
CA LEU A 299 4.91 -2.12 -15.70
C LEU A 299 5.68 -2.15 -17.02
N VAL A 300 6.99 -2.39 -16.95
CA VAL A 300 7.86 -2.53 -18.12
C VAL A 300 8.18 -4.00 -18.33
N ILE A 301 8.02 -4.46 -19.57
CA ILE A 301 8.36 -5.82 -19.98
C ILE A 301 9.57 -5.75 -20.90
N HIS A 302 10.70 -6.25 -20.43
CA HIS A 302 11.91 -6.37 -21.24
C HIS A 302 11.90 -7.74 -21.92
N THR A 303 11.93 -7.77 -23.24
CA THR A 303 11.98 -9.04 -24.00
C THR A 303 12.74 -8.84 -25.30
N ASP A 304 13.42 -9.89 -25.77
CA ASP A 304 13.99 -9.92 -27.11
C ASP A 304 12.85 -10.10 -28.13
N LEU A 305 12.59 -9.07 -28.92
CA LEU A 305 11.56 -9.07 -29.97
C LEU A 305 11.72 -10.23 -30.95
N LYS A 306 12.96 -10.65 -31.26
CA LYS A 306 13.25 -11.77 -32.16
C LYS A 306 12.88 -13.11 -31.52
N ALA A 307 13.17 -13.28 -30.24
CA ALA A 307 12.77 -14.47 -29.48
C ALA A 307 11.24 -14.55 -29.35
N LEU A 308 10.59 -13.43 -29.02
CA LEU A 308 9.13 -13.33 -28.96
C LEU A 308 8.49 -13.69 -30.30
N TYR A 309 8.98 -13.11 -31.40
CA TYR A 309 8.51 -13.41 -32.75
C TYR A 309 8.64 -14.90 -33.10
N THR A 310 9.80 -15.51 -32.82
CA THR A 310 10.05 -16.94 -33.09
C THR A 310 9.11 -17.85 -32.30
N SER A 311 8.82 -17.50 -31.04
CA SER A 311 7.89 -18.26 -30.18
C SER A 311 6.44 -18.22 -30.65
N MET A 312 6.04 -17.16 -31.36
CA MET A 312 4.69 -17.05 -31.93
C MET A 312 4.51 -17.91 -33.19
N GLN A 313 5.60 -18.31 -33.85
CA GLN A 313 5.58 -19.15 -35.03
C GLN A 313 5.52 -20.66 -34.72
N THR A 314 6.03 -21.07 -33.55
CA THR A 314 6.20 -22.50 -33.18
C THR A 314 5.00 -23.15 -32.52
N LYS A 315 3.89 -22.44 -32.33
CA LYS A 315 2.59 -23.03 -31.94
C LYS A 315 1.71 -23.25 -33.17
N HIS A 316 2.02 -24.29 -33.93
CA HIS A 316 1.13 -24.94 -34.89
C HIS A 316 1.18 -26.45 -34.68
#